data_AF-A0A1C5MVY2-F1
#
_entry.id   AF-A0A1C5MVY2-F1
#
_cell.length_a   1.000
_cell.length_b   1.000
_cell.length_c   1.000
_cell.angle_alpha   90.00
_cell.angle_beta   90.00
_cell.angle_gamma   90.00
#
_symmetry.space_group_name_H-M   'P 1'
#
loop_
_entity.id
_entity.type
_entity.pdbx_description
1 polymer ?
#
loop_
_entity_poly.entity_id
_entity_poly.type
_entity_poly.pdbx_seq_one_letter_code
_entity_poly.pdbx_strand_id
1 'polypeptide(L)'
;MSGIMMMVIAIVVLGGAYLLYGRYLQNKWGIDPKAKTPAYEMEDGVDYVPADTNVVFGHQFASIAGAGPINGPIQAAIFGWLPVMLWILIGGVFFGAVQDFASMYASVKNKGRTIGYIIEAYIGKLGKKLFLLFCWLFCILVVAAFADVVAGTFNGFATNDAGEVTKVAANGAVATTSMLFIIEAVGLGFFLKYTRFNKWINTAFAIVLLVAAIALGLKFPMYINLGTWHLIIFAYILVASVAPVWALLQPRDYLNSYLLIFMIVGAVIGVFVANPSCNLKAFTSFNVNGQYMFPILFVTIACGAVSGFHSLVSSGTASKQIKNEKNMLPVSFGAMLMESMLAIIALIAVASFADGEAAAQGLTTQPQIFAGAIANFLSVIGLSHSLVFTLINLAVSAFALTSLDSVARVGRLSFQ
;
A
#
# COMPACT_ATOMS: atom_id res chain seq x y z
N MET A 1 0.81 -27.52 3.64
CA MET A 1 1.03 -26.23 4.32
C MET A 1 -0.33 -25.55 4.47
N SER A 2 -0.70 -25.01 5.64
CA SER A 2 -1.93 -24.23 5.80
C SER A 2 -1.63 -22.74 5.83
N GLY A 3 -2.65 -21.91 5.56
CA GLY A 3 -2.55 -20.45 5.65
C GLY A 3 -2.18 -20.00 7.06
N ILE A 4 -2.72 -20.65 8.10
CA ILE A 4 -2.33 -20.37 9.50
C ILE A 4 -0.83 -20.66 9.72
N MET A 5 -0.31 -21.76 9.19
CA MET A 5 1.10 -22.08 9.35
C MET A 5 2.01 -21.05 8.66
N MET A 6 1.66 -20.61 7.45
CA MET A 6 2.36 -19.51 6.78
C MET A 6 2.30 -18.22 7.59
N MET A 7 1.13 -17.87 8.13
CA MET A 7 0.92 -16.68 8.94
C MET A 7 1.74 -16.73 10.24
N VAL A 8 1.73 -17.85 10.96
CA VAL A 8 2.50 -18.02 12.21
C VAL A 8 3.99 -17.91 11.94
N ILE A 9 4.49 -18.55 10.88
CA ILE A 9 5.90 -18.42 10.48
C ILE A 9 6.23 -16.95 10.19
N ALA A 10 5.38 -16.24 9.45
CA ALA A 10 5.58 -14.83 9.15
C ALA A 10 5.57 -13.97 10.42
N ILE A 11 4.62 -14.15 11.33
CA ILE A 11 4.55 -13.42 12.60
C ILE A 11 5.83 -13.64 13.43
N VAL A 12 6.31 -14.89 13.52
CA VAL A 12 7.54 -15.21 14.25
C VAL A 12 8.77 -14.59 13.61
N VAL A 13 8.91 -14.70 12.28
CA VAL A 13 10.06 -14.15 11.55
C VAL A 13 10.07 -12.62 11.58
N LEU A 14 8.95 -11.98 11.27
CA LEU A 14 8.83 -10.52 11.24
C LEU A 14 8.91 -9.93 12.66
N GLY A 15 8.25 -10.56 13.64
CA GLY A 15 8.36 -10.18 15.05
C GLY A 15 9.79 -10.33 15.58
N GLY A 16 10.45 -11.44 15.27
CA GLY A 16 11.86 -11.66 15.58
C GLY A 16 12.78 -10.65 14.90
N ALA A 17 12.52 -10.34 13.62
CA ALA A 17 13.26 -9.31 12.89
C ALA A 17 13.13 -7.93 13.55
N TYR A 18 11.93 -7.55 14.00
CA TYR A 18 11.73 -6.30 14.73
C TYR A 18 12.48 -6.26 16.06
N LEU A 19 12.28 -7.31 16.89
CA LEU A 19 12.79 -7.35 18.26
C LEU A 19 14.30 -7.56 18.35
N LEU A 20 14.88 -8.30 17.41
CA LEU A 20 16.31 -8.64 17.41
C LEU A 20 17.07 -7.73 16.45
N TYR A 21 16.76 -7.81 15.16
CA TYR A 21 17.55 -7.15 14.12
C TYR A 21 17.29 -5.64 14.05
N GLY A 22 16.03 -5.21 14.08
CA GLY A 22 15.63 -3.80 14.12
C GLY A 22 16.21 -3.08 15.34
N ARG A 23 16.10 -3.69 16.54
CA ARG A 23 16.73 -3.15 17.76
C ARG A 23 18.26 -3.16 17.70
N TYR A 24 18.86 -4.20 17.12
CA TYR A 24 20.31 -4.23 16.87
C TYR A 24 20.74 -3.05 15.99
N LEU A 25 20.04 -2.79 14.88
CA LEU A 25 20.31 -1.65 13.99
C LEU A 25 20.12 -0.31 14.72
N GLN A 26 19.01 -0.16 15.46
CA GLN A 26 18.76 1.03 16.26
C GLN A 26 19.92 1.34 17.22
N ASN A 27 20.41 0.32 17.93
CA ASN A 27 21.52 0.47 18.86
C ASN A 27 22.85 0.71 18.14
N LYS A 28 23.10 -0.01 17.04
CA LYS A 28 24.33 0.09 16.25
C LYS A 28 24.48 1.45 15.58
N TRP A 29 23.38 2.04 15.11
CA TRP A 29 23.37 3.36 14.46
C TRP A 29 23.30 4.53 15.46
N GLY A 30 23.22 4.25 16.78
CA GLY A 30 23.28 5.31 17.79
C GLY A 30 22.04 6.20 17.80
N ILE A 31 20.85 5.61 17.68
CA ILE A 31 19.58 6.32 17.89
C ILE A 31 19.56 6.88 19.30
N ASP A 32 19.42 8.21 19.42
CA ASP A 32 19.44 8.90 20.70
C ASP A 32 18.03 9.41 21.07
N PRO A 33 17.36 8.79 22.07
CA PRO A 33 16.05 9.26 22.53
C PRO A 33 16.05 10.69 23.10
N LYS A 34 17.22 11.26 23.41
CA LYS A 34 17.35 12.63 23.93
C LYS A 34 17.66 13.65 22.83
N ALA A 35 18.04 13.22 21.63
CA ALA A 35 18.30 14.12 20.52
C ALA A 35 17.01 14.85 20.12
N LYS A 36 17.12 16.17 19.91
CA LYS A 36 16.05 16.93 19.27
C LYS A 36 16.00 16.53 17.81
N THR A 37 14.80 16.20 17.35
CA THR A 37 14.58 15.79 15.97
C THR A 37 14.35 17.02 15.08
N PRO A 38 14.50 16.87 13.74
CA PRO A 38 14.17 17.91 12.77
C PRO A 38 12.79 18.53 12.97
N ALA A 39 11.82 17.73 13.40
CA ALA A 39 10.45 18.17 13.68
C ALA A 39 10.38 19.30 14.72
N TYR A 40 11.32 19.35 15.67
CA TYR A 40 11.42 20.40 16.69
C TYR A 40 12.48 21.45 16.36
N GLU A 41 13.60 21.07 15.74
CA GLU A 41 14.68 22.02 15.45
C GLU A 41 14.36 22.98 14.31
N MET A 42 13.51 22.56 13.38
CA MET A 42 13.12 23.35 12.20
C MET A 42 11.61 23.44 12.05
N GLU A 43 10.89 23.41 13.18
CA GLU A 43 9.43 23.49 13.20
C GLU A 43 8.94 24.72 12.41
N ASP A 44 8.18 24.47 11.34
CA ASP A 44 7.66 25.50 10.45
C ASP A 44 6.12 25.51 10.37
N GLY A 45 5.46 24.56 11.04
CA GLY A 45 4.01 24.40 11.01
C GLY A 45 3.44 23.88 9.70
N VAL A 46 4.29 23.51 8.73
CA VAL A 46 3.91 23.06 7.38
C VAL A 46 4.49 21.68 7.09
N ASP A 47 5.81 21.58 6.94
CA ASP A 47 6.54 20.36 6.60
C ASP A 47 7.16 19.72 7.84
N TYR A 48 7.70 20.55 8.75
CA TYR A 48 8.32 20.15 10.00
C TYR A 48 7.35 20.40 11.13
N VAL A 49 6.66 19.35 11.54
CA VAL A 49 5.65 19.41 12.60
C VAL A 49 5.79 18.18 13.48
N PRO A 50 6.01 18.33 14.80
CA PRO A 50 6.10 17.19 15.69
C PRO A 50 4.74 16.49 15.77
N ALA A 51 4.67 15.26 15.24
CA ALA A 51 3.45 14.48 15.18
C ALA A 51 3.52 13.23 16.06
N ASP A 52 2.36 12.70 16.41
CA ASP A 52 2.27 11.45 17.16
C ASP A 52 2.77 10.26 16.34
N THR A 53 3.51 9.37 17.01
CA THR A 53 4.14 8.20 16.38
C THR A 53 3.17 7.37 15.57
N ASN A 54 1.96 7.15 16.08
CA ASN A 54 0.95 6.35 15.40
C ASN A 54 0.40 7.05 14.16
N VAL A 55 0.37 8.39 14.15
CA VAL A 55 -0.03 9.18 12.99
C VAL A 55 1.04 9.09 11.90
N VAL A 56 2.32 9.28 12.27
CA VAL A 56 3.43 9.17 11.31
C VAL A 56 3.58 7.73 10.80
N PHE A 57 3.42 6.73 11.67
CA PHE A 57 3.38 5.31 11.27
C PHE A 57 2.26 5.05 10.27
N GLY A 58 1.04 5.51 10.56
CA GLY A 58 -0.10 5.35 9.64
C GLY A 58 0.15 6.01 8.30
N HIS A 59 0.68 7.24 8.29
CA HIS A 59 1.04 7.94 7.06
C HIS A 59 2.14 7.21 6.27
N GLN A 60 3.22 6.80 6.93
CA GLN A 60 4.31 6.06 6.31
C GLN A 60 3.80 4.75 5.72
N PHE A 61 3.15 3.92 6.54
CA PHE A 61 2.60 2.63 6.12
C PHE A 61 1.61 2.77 4.97
N ALA A 62 0.71 3.75 5.04
CA ALA A 62 -0.27 3.96 3.99
C ALA A 62 0.35 4.45 2.68
N SER A 63 1.42 5.25 2.77
CA SER A 63 2.11 5.76 1.57
C SER A 63 2.95 4.69 0.89
N ILE A 64 3.59 3.80 1.66
CA ILE A 64 4.52 2.80 1.14
C ILE A 64 3.80 1.56 0.62
N ALA A 65 2.81 1.02 1.33
CA ALA A 65 2.32 -0.30 0.98
C ALA A 65 1.57 -0.28 -0.37
N GLY A 66 0.66 0.66 -0.67
CA GLY A 66 -0.05 0.70 -1.97
C GLY A 66 -0.57 -0.67 -2.47
N ALA A 67 -0.68 -0.86 -3.79
CA ALA A 67 -1.12 -2.15 -4.36
C ALA A 67 0.00 -3.20 -4.48
N GLY A 68 1.27 -2.79 -4.42
CA GLY A 68 2.42 -3.66 -4.70
C GLY A 68 2.52 -4.94 -3.84
N PRO A 69 2.36 -4.88 -2.51
CA PRO A 69 2.36 -6.01 -1.58
C PRO A 69 1.22 -6.98 -1.83
N ILE A 70 0.15 -6.56 -2.51
CA ILE A 70 -0.94 -7.46 -2.87
C ILE A 70 -0.66 -8.05 -4.25
N ASN A 71 -0.43 -7.21 -5.24
CA ASN A 71 -0.27 -7.62 -6.62
C ASN A 71 1.00 -8.46 -6.85
N GLY A 72 2.12 -8.07 -6.24
CA GLY A 72 3.41 -8.71 -6.41
C GLY A 72 3.40 -10.19 -6.01
N PRO A 73 3.06 -10.54 -4.75
CA PRO A 73 2.98 -11.94 -4.32
C PRO A 73 2.01 -12.77 -5.14
N ILE A 74 0.86 -12.22 -5.52
CA ILE A 74 -0.14 -12.91 -6.34
C ILE A 74 0.41 -13.21 -7.74
N GLN A 75 1.10 -12.24 -8.36
CA GLN A 75 1.74 -12.44 -9.67
C GLN A 75 2.92 -13.42 -9.61
N ALA A 76 3.74 -13.33 -8.56
CA ALA A 76 4.92 -14.17 -8.39
C ALA A 76 4.59 -15.62 -7.97
N ALA A 77 3.34 -15.90 -7.57
CA ALA A 77 2.88 -17.22 -7.15
C ALA A 77 3.07 -18.31 -8.22
N ILE A 78 3.26 -17.95 -9.49
CA ILE A 78 3.62 -18.87 -10.57
C ILE A 78 4.88 -19.71 -10.26
N PHE A 79 5.80 -19.18 -9.45
CA PHE A 79 7.02 -19.87 -9.03
C PHE A 79 6.82 -20.85 -7.86
N GLY A 80 5.61 -20.89 -7.29
CA GLY A 80 5.27 -21.66 -6.09
C GLY A 80 5.28 -20.80 -4.83
N TRP A 81 4.66 -21.29 -3.75
CA TRP A 81 4.50 -20.49 -2.54
C TRP A 81 5.81 -20.30 -1.76
N LEU A 82 6.73 -21.27 -1.79
CA LEU A 82 7.96 -21.25 -0.99
C LEU A 82 8.93 -20.14 -1.43
N PRO A 83 9.33 -20.01 -2.71
CA PRO A 83 10.25 -18.95 -3.11
C PRO A 83 9.64 -17.55 -2.90
N VAL A 84 8.33 -17.40 -3.10
CA VAL A 84 7.61 -16.16 -2.84
C VAL A 84 7.65 -15.81 -1.34
N MET A 85 7.29 -16.76 -0.48
CA MET A 85 7.34 -16.56 0.97
C MET A 85 8.75 -16.24 1.47
N LEU A 86 9.77 -16.97 1.00
CA LEU A 86 11.15 -16.73 1.36
C LEU A 86 11.61 -15.33 0.95
N TRP A 87 11.27 -14.88 -0.26
CA TRP A 87 11.65 -13.55 -0.71
C TRP A 87 10.90 -12.44 0.03
N ILE A 88 9.60 -12.62 0.34
CA ILE A 88 8.87 -11.67 1.17
C ILE A 88 9.53 -11.52 2.54
N LEU A 89 9.89 -12.64 3.19
CA LEU A 89 10.46 -12.61 4.54
C LEU A 89 11.92 -12.14 4.55
N ILE A 90 12.77 -12.68 3.68
CA ILE A 90 14.21 -12.34 3.65
C ILE A 90 14.40 -10.97 3.00
N GLY A 91 13.80 -10.78 1.82
CA GLY A 91 13.84 -9.51 1.08
C GLY A 91 13.26 -8.37 1.90
N GLY A 92 12.05 -8.56 2.43
CA GLY A 92 11.38 -7.54 3.24
C GLY A 92 12.13 -7.17 4.51
N VAL A 93 12.74 -8.13 5.20
CA VAL A 93 13.52 -7.84 6.42
C VAL A 93 14.86 -7.19 6.12
N PHE A 94 15.69 -7.77 5.25
CA PHE A 94 17.10 -7.39 5.11
C PHE A 94 17.34 -6.30 4.08
N PHE A 95 16.45 -6.14 3.10
CA PHE A 95 16.59 -5.12 2.07
C PHE A 95 15.56 -4.03 2.31
N GLY A 96 14.27 -4.37 2.34
CA GLY A 96 13.18 -3.39 2.44
C GLY A 96 13.21 -2.60 3.75
N ALA A 97 13.05 -3.29 4.88
CA ALA A 97 12.99 -2.66 6.20
C ALA A 97 14.30 -1.94 6.57
N VAL A 98 15.45 -2.51 6.19
CA VAL A 98 16.77 -1.87 6.38
C VAL A 98 16.88 -0.60 5.55
N GLN A 99 16.52 -0.64 4.27
CA GLN A 99 16.60 0.51 3.36
C GLN A 99 15.68 1.64 3.84
N ASP A 100 14.45 1.34 4.23
CA ASP A 100 13.51 2.36 4.71
C ASP A 100 14.01 3.00 6.01
N PHE A 101 14.50 2.19 6.96
CA PHE A 101 15.07 2.68 8.21
C PHE A 101 16.36 3.46 8.02
N ALA A 102 17.26 3.01 7.14
CA ALA A 102 18.48 3.73 6.82
C ALA A 102 18.18 5.09 6.15
N SER A 103 17.17 5.14 5.28
CA SER A 103 16.74 6.37 4.61
C SER A 103 16.16 7.38 5.59
N MET A 104 15.30 6.92 6.51
CA MET A 104 14.77 7.75 7.59
C MET A 104 15.88 8.24 8.53
N TYR A 105 16.77 7.35 8.96
CA TYR A 105 17.91 7.68 9.81
C TYR A 105 18.81 8.73 9.15
N ALA A 106 19.23 8.51 7.91
CA ALA A 106 20.07 9.43 7.16
C ALA A 106 19.39 10.80 7.03
N SER A 107 18.09 10.82 6.74
CA SER A 107 17.32 12.07 6.66
C SER A 107 17.26 12.80 7.99
N VAL A 108 16.91 12.12 9.09
CA VAL A 108 16.84 12.73 10.43
C VAL A 108 18.18 13.31 10.86
N LYS A 109 19.28 12.58 10.65
CA LYS A 109 20.65 13.06 10.93
C LYS A 109 21.09 14.20 10.01
N ASN A 110 20.46 14.35 8.86
CA ASN A 110 20.68 15.46 7.93
C ASN A 110 19.51 16.45 7.95
N LYS A 111 18.97 16.76 9.13
CA LYS A 111 17.97 17.82 9.31
C LYS A 111 16.70 17.57 8.47
N GLY A 112 16.21 16.33 8.44
CA GLY A 112 14.99 15.95 7.71
C GLY A 112 15.04 16.20 6.19
N ARG A 113 16.24 16.32 5.61
CA ARG A 113 16.42 16.54 4.18
C ARG A 113 16.16 15.26 3.39
N THR A 114 15.67 15.42 2.16
CA THR A 114 15.41 14.32 1.21
C THR A 114 16.68 13.55 0.88
N ILE A 115 16.54 12.27 0.51
CA ILE A 115 17.69 11.45 0.08
C ILE A 115 18.46 12.04 -1.10
N GLY A 116 17.80 12.76 -2.03
CA GLY A 116 18.46 13.45 -3.14
C GLY A 116 19.42 14.55 -2.67
N TYR A 117 19.08 15.28 -1.60
CA TYR A 117 19.98 16.26 -0.99
C TYR A 117 21.20 15.60 -0.34
N ILE A 118 20.99 14.47 0.34
CA ILE A 118 22.07 13.70 0.97
C ILE A 118 23.03 13.17 -0.12
N ILE A 119 22.50 12.64 -1.22
CA ILE A 119 23.31 12.22 -2.37
C ILE A 119 24.13 13.39 -2.92
N GLU A 120 23.56 14.59 -3.03
CA GLU A 120 24.31 15.77 -3.46
C GLU A 120 25.47 16.09 -2.52
N ALA A 121 25.24 16.04 -1.21
CA ALA A 121 26.23 16.38 -0.19
C ALA A 121 27.40 15.39 -0.15
N TYR A 122 27.15 14.08 -0.33
CA TYR A 122 28.15 13.03 -0.16
C TYR A 122 28.73 12.47 -1.48
N ILE A 123 27.97 12.48 -2.57
CA ILE A 123 28.38 11.93 -3.88
C ILE A 123 28.63 13.07 -4.89
N GLY A 124 27.85 14.14 -4.81
CA GLY A 124 27.97 15.31 -5.65
C GLY A 124 26.80 15.53 -6.60
N LYS A 125 26.83 16.66 -7.31
CA LYS A 125 25.74 17.13 -8.17
C LYS A 125 25.38 16.17 -9.30
N LEU A 126 26.36 15.48 -9.88
CA LEU A 126 26.11 14.49 -10.93
C LEU A 126 25.35 13.29 -10.37
N GLY A 127 25.76 12.78 -9.21
CA GLY A 127 25.07 11.68 -8.51
C GLY A 127 23.61 12.03 -8.22
N LYS A 128 23.34 13.25 -7.72
CA LYS A 128 21.97 13.74 -7.51
C LYS A 128 21.16 13.72 -8.80
N LYS A 129 21.70 14.28 -9.89
CA LYS A 129 20.98 14.35 -11.17
C LYS A 129 20.63 12.97 -11.73
N LEU A 130 21.58 12.04 -11.70
CA LEU A 130 21.35 10.67 -12.17
C LEU A 130 20.31 9.95 -11.29
N PHE A 131 20.39 10.12 -9.96
CA PHE A 131 19.41 9.55 -9.04
C PHE A 131 18.00 10.12 -9.26
N LEU A 132 17.86 11.44 -9.36
CA LEU A 132 16.55 12.07 -9.60
C LEU A 132 15.96 11.68 -10.96
N LEU A 133 16.78 11.56 -12.01
CA LEU A 133 16.34 11.08 -13.32
C LEU A 133 15.81 9.64 -13.22
N PHE A 134 16.55 8.76 -12.53
CA PHE A 134 16.11 7.40 -12.29
C PHE A 134 14.79 7.36 -11.49
N CYS A 135 14.70 8.11 -10.39
CA CYS A 135 13.48 8.20 -9.58
C CYS A 135 12.29 8.72 -10.41
N TRP A 136 12.51 9.68 -11.29
CA TRP A 136 11.47 10.22 -12.15
C TRP A 136 10.96 9.17 -13.15
N LEU A 137 11.84 8.48 -13.87
CA LEU A 137 11.47 7.39 -14.78
C LEU A 137 10.74 6.26 -14.03
N PHE A 138 11.20 5.94 -12.83
CA PHE A 138 10.55 4.97 -11.95
C PHE A 138 9.14 5.42 -11.53
N CYS A 139 8.95 6.69 -11.17
CA CYS A 139 7.62 7.23 -10.84
C CYS A 139 6.64 7.10 -12.03
N ILE A 140 7.09 7.29 -13.27
CA ILE A 140 6.24 7.08 -14.47
C ILE A 140 5.77 5.63 -14.54
N LEU A 141 6.67 4.67 -14.34
CA LEU A 141 6.34 3.23 -14.35
C LEU A 141 5.34 2.88 -13.25
N VAL A 142 5.55 3.39 -12.04
CA VAL A 142 4.65 3.14 -10.90
C VAL A 142 3.28 3.78 -11.15
N VAL A 143 3.22 4.99 -11.71
CA VAL A 143 1.97 5.64 -12.08
C VAL A 143 1.21 4.81 -13.10
N ALA A 144 1.88 4.30 -14.15
CA ALA A 144 1.25 3.44 -15.14
C ALA A 144 0.72 2.13 -14.53
N ALA A 145 1.54 1.46 -13.71
CA ALA A 145 1.17 0.21 -13.07
C ALA A 145 -0.02 0.38 -12.12
N PHE A 146 0.00 1.37 -11.22
CA PHE A 146 -1.10 1.57 -10.27
C PHE A 146 -2.36 2.16 -10.92
N ALA A 147 -2.23 2.98 -11.97
CA ALA A 147 -3.40 3.39 -12.76
C ALA A 147 -4.10 2.18 -13.40
N ASP A 148 -3.34 1.21 -13.91
CA ASP A 148 -3.89 -0.03 -14.45
C ASP A 148 -4.58 -0.89 -13.39
N VAL A 149 -3.96 -1.03 -12.21
CA VAL A 149 -4.58 -1.75 -11.08
C VAL A 149 -5.91 -1.11 -10.68
N VAL A 150 -5.95 0.21 -10.52
CA VAL A 150 -7.18 0.94 -10.17
C VAL A 150 -8.23 0.78 -11.27
N ALA A 151 -7.86 0.98 -12.54
CA ALA A 151 -8.77 0.81 -13.67
C ALA A 151 -9.35 -0.62 -13.70
N GLY A 152 -8.53 -1.64 -13.42
CA GLY A 152 -8.96 -3.04 -13.31
C GLY A 152 -10.02 -3.26 -12.23
N THR A 153 -9.87 -2.63 -11.07
CA THR A 153 -10.88 -2.70 -9.99
C THR A 153 -12.20 -1.99 -10.35
N PHE A 154 -12.15 -1.03 -11.27
CA PHE A 154 -13.33 -0.25 -11.70
C PHE A 154 -13.96 -0.76 -12.98
N ASN A 155 -13.28 -1.65 -13.71
CA ASN A 155 -13.75 -2.16 -14.99
C ASN A 155 -15.09 -2.88 -14.80
N GLY A 156 -16.17 -2.27 -15.30
CA GLY A 156 -17.53 -2.76 -15.11
C GLY A 156 -17.89 -3.96 -15.97
N PHE A 157 -16.96 -4.42 -16.81
CA PHE A 157 -17.20 -5.45 -17.81
C PHE A 157 -16.15 -6.56 -17.74
N ALA A 158 -16.61 -7.81 -17.84
CA ALA A 158 -15.77 -8.99 -18.04
C ALA A 158 -16.19 -9.68 -19.34
N THR A 159 -15.21 -10.09 -20.13
CA THR A 159 -15.44 -10.85 -21.36
C THR A 159 -15.06 -12.30 -21.12
N ASN A 160 -15.97 -13.24 -21.39
CA ASN A 160 -15.65 -14.67 -21.30
C ASN A 160 -14.94 -15.17 -22.57
N ASP A 161 -14.48 -16.42 -22.56
CA ASP A 161 -13.77 -17.04 -23.70
C ASP A 161 -14.60 -17.12 -24.98
N ALA A 162 -15.93 -17.04 -24.86
CA ALA A 162 -16.87 -17.00 -25.99
C ALA A 162 -17.10 -15.57 -26.54
N GLY A 163 -16.46 -14.55 -25.95
CA GLY A 163 -16.60 -13.15 -26.35
C GLY A 163 -17.83 -12.43 -25.78
N GLU A 164 -18.59 -13.06 -24.88
CA GLU A 164 -19.74 -12.45 -24.25
C GLU A 164 -19.30 -11.48 -23.16
N VAL A 165 -19.84 -10.26 -23.22
CA VAL A 165 -19.54 -9.19 -22.26
C VAL A 165 -20.59 -9.19 -21.16
N THR A 166 -20.16 -9.47 -19.94
CA THR A 166 -21.00 -9.48 -18.73
C THR A 166 -20.67 -8.31 -17.82
N LYS A 167 -21.67 -7.85 -17.07
CA LYS A 167 -21.49 -6.76 -16.09
C LYS A 167 -20.93 -7.30 -14.78
N VAL A 168 -19.87 -6.67 -14.29
CA VAL A 168 -19.29 -6.97 -12.98
C VAL A 168 -19.84 -5.96 -11.96
N ALA A 169 -20.97 -6.31 -11.33
CA ALA A 169 -21.67 -5.43 -10.40
C ALA A 169 -20.78 -4.90 -9.25
N ALA A 170 -19.90 -5.76 -8.73
CA ALA A 170 -18.99 -5.38 -7.67
C ALA A 170 -17.96 -4.32 -8.10
N ASN A 171 -17.38 -4.43 -9.30
CA ASN A 171 -16.46 -3.42 -9.84
C ASN A 171 -17.20 -2.11 -10.10
N GLY A 172 -18.42 -2.17 -10.62
CA GLY A 172 -19.24 -0.98 -10.81
C GLY A 172 -19.58 -0.30 -9.48
N ALA A 173 -19.83 -1.06 -8.42
CA ALA A 173 -20.05 -0.52 -7.08
C ALA A 173 -18.78 0.10 -6.50
N VAL A 174 -17.62 -0.53 -6.67
CA VAL A 174 -16.32 -0.01 -6.24
C VAL A 174 -15.98 1.29 -6.97
N ALA A 175 -16.26 1.36 -8.27
CA ALA A 175 -16.08 2.56 -9.08
C ALA A 175 -16.95 3.72 -8.59
N THR A 176 -18.27 3.51 -8.43
CA THR A 176 -19.18 4.53 -7.91
C THR A 176 -18.75 4.97 -6.51
N THR A 177 -18.46 4.01 -5.62
CA THR A 177 -18.02 4.30 -4.25
C THR A 177 -16.76 5.15 -4.26
N SER A 178 -15.76 4.80 -5.08
CA SER A 178 -14.50 5.53 -5.18
C SER A 178 -14.69 6.96 -5.71
N MET A 179 -15.58 7.17 -6.69
CA MET A 179 -15.89 8.51 -7.20
C MET A 179 -16.58 9.38 -6.15
N LEU A 180 -17.56 8.83 -5.42
CA LEU A 180 -18.19 9.50 -4.29
C LEU A 180 -17.17 9.83 -3.22
N PHE A 181 -16.27 8.90 -2.93
CA PHE A 181 -15.22 9.06 -1.93
C PHE A 181 -14.29 10.23 -2.22
N ILE A 182 -13.96 10.47 -3.49
CA ILE A 182 -13.13 11.61 -3.90
C ILE A 182 -13.88 12.93 -3.63
N ILE A 183 -15.18 13.00 -3.95
CA ILE A 183 -16.02 14.19 -3.71
C ILE A 183 -16.18 14.43 -2.21
N GLU A 184 -16.51 13.38 -1.45
CA GLU A 184 -16.66 13.41 0.00
C GLU A 184 -15.36 13.78 0.70
N ALA A 185 -14.20 13.30 0.22
CA ALA A 185 -12.91 13.70 0.74
C ALA A 185 -12.66 15.19 0.57
N VAL A 186 -13.02 15.78 -0.58
CA VAL A 186 -12.93 17.23 -0.77
C VAL A 186 -13.84 17.97 0.22
N GLY A 187 -15.10 17.54 0.35
CA GLY A 187 -16.04 18.08 1.33
C GLY A 187 -15.54 17.97 2.78
N LEU A 188 -14.95 16.82 3.13
CA LEU A 188 -14.33 16.59 4.42
C LEU A 188 -13.11 17.49 4.62
N GLY A 189 -12.28 17.72 3.61
CA GLY A 189 -11.16 18.66 3.67
C GLY A 189 -11.60 20.07 4.03
N PHE A 190 -12.66 20.56 3.40
CA PHE A 190 -13.28 21.84 3.74
C PHE A 190 -13.89 21.86 5.14
N PHE A 191 -14.60 20.79 5.52
CA PHE A 191 -15.16 20.64 6.85
C PHE A 191 -14.06 20.67 7.93
N LEU A 192 -13.01 19.85 7.80
CA LEU A 192 -11.91 19.79 8.75
C LEU A 192 -11.12 21.10 8.82
N LYS A 193 -11.04 21.85 7.73
CA LYS A 193 -10.34 23.14 7.69
C LYS A 193 -11.12 24.26 8.38
N TYR A 194 -12.43 24.32 8.16
CA TYR A 194 -13.26 25.43 8.65
C TYR A 194 -13.99 25.14 9.95
N THR A 195 -14.09 23.88 10.36
CA THR A 195 -14.65 23.49 11.65
C THR A 195 -13.54 23.13 12.63
N ARG A 196 -13.75 23.40 13.92
CA ARG A 196 -12.81 23.07 15.00
C ARG A 196 -13.40 22.03 15.95
N PHE A 197 -14.05 21.01 15.38
CA PHE A 197 -14.58 19.92 16.19
C PHE A 197 -13.47 19.04 16.75
N ASN A 198 -13.79 18.32 17.83
CA ASN A 198 -12.86 17.36 18.42
C ASN A 198 -12.63 16.18 17.45
N LYS A 199 -11.52 15.45 17.66
CA LYS A 199 -11.11 14.32 16.82
C LYS A 199 -12.22 13.27 16.65
N TRP A 200 -12.99 13.00 17.71
CA TRP A 200 -14.03 11.97 17.71
C TRP A 200 -15.21 12.31 16.80
N ILE A 201 -15.64 13.57 16.77
CA ILE A 201 -16.71 14.02 15.87
C ILE A 201 -16.23 13.94 14.41
N ASN A 202 -14.99 14.36 14.14
CA ASN A 202 -14.39 14.26 12.81
C ASN A 202 -14.29 12.80 12.33
N THR A 203 -13.90 11.88 13.22
CA THR A 203 -13.88 10.44 12.94
C THR A 203 -15.28 9.89 12.68
N ALA A 204 -16.27 10.23 13.51
CA ALA A 204 -17.64 9.76 13.33
C ALA A 204 -18.23 10.23 11.99
N PHE A 205 -18.01 11.51 11.64
CA PHE A 205 -18.44 12.08 10.37
C PHE A 205 -17.76 11.38 9.18
N ALA A 206 -16.45 11.14 9.26
CA ALA A 206 -15.70 10.39 8.24
C ALA A 206 -16.24 8.95 8.04
N ILE A 207 -16.57 8.24 9.13
CA ILE A 207 -17.16 6.90 9.06
C ILE A 207 -18.56 6.94 8.43
N VAL A 208 -19.38 7.94 8.76
CA VAL A 208 -20.71 8.10 8.18
C VAL A 208 -20.63 8.35 6.68
N LEU A 209 -19.73 9.23 6.23
CA LEU A 209 -19.48 9.47 4.80
C LEU A 209 -19.06 8.16 4.10
N LEU A 210 -18.09 7.44 4.67
CA LEU A 210 -17.64 6.16 4.13
C LEU A 210 -18.80 5.16 3.97
N VAL A 211 -19.63 4.99 5.00
CA VAL A 211 -20.80 4.10 4.94
C VAL A 211 -21.82 4.58 3.90
N ALA A 212 -22.04 5.89 3.78
CA ALA A 212 -22.93 6.46 2.78
C ALA A 212 -22.43 6.21 1.34
N ALA A 213 -21.13 6.44 1.08
CA ALA A 213 -20.51 6.16 -0.21
C ALA A 213 -20.64 4.68 -0.60
N ILE A 214 -20.39 3.77 0.33
CA ILE A 214 -20.53 2.32 0.09
C ILE A 214 -21.98 1.95 -0.20
N ALA A 215 -22.93 2.45 0.61
CA ALA A 215 -24.35 2.15 0.43
C ALA A 215 -24.88 2.68 -0.90
N LEU A 216 -24.47 3.89 -1.31
CA LEU A 216 -24.82 4.47 -2.60
C LEU A 216 -24.14 3.73 -3.75
N GLY A 217 -22.86 3.36 -3.62
CA GLY A 217 -22.13 2.62 -4.64
C GLY A 217 -22.72 1.23 -4.90
N LEU A 218 -23.13 0.52 -3.84
CA LEU A 218 -23.84 -0.76 -3.97
C LEU A 218 -25.21 -0.63 -4.65
N LYS A 219 -25.92 0.50 -4.47
CA LYS A 219 -27.22 0.75 -5.10
C LYS A 219 -27.12 1.25 -6.54
N PHE A 220 -26.10 2.03 -6.85
CA PHE A 220 -25.93 2.69 -8.14
C PHE A 220 -24.57 2.35 -8.79
N PRO A 221 -24.31 1.07 -9.13
CA PRO A 221 -23.06 0.67 -9.74
C PRO A 221 -22.89 1.29 -11.13
N MET A 222 -21.73 1.86 -11.42
CA MET A 222 -21.40 2.44 -12.72
C MET A 222 -20.62 1.46 -13.60
N TYR A 223 -21.07 1.26 -14.83
CA TYR A 223 -20.47 0.28 -15.75
C TYR A 223 -19.71 1.02 -16.86
N ILE A 224 -18.40 1.21 -16.65
CA ILE A 224 -17.49 1.83 -17.60
C ILE A 224 -16.36 0.84 -17.91
N ASN A 225 -15.88 0.85 -19.16
CA ASN A 225 -14.81 -0.04 -19.60
C ASN A 225 -13.43 0.41 -19.10
N LEU A 226 -12.48 -0.53 -19.09
CA LEU A 226 -11.11 -0.33 -18.62
C LEU A 226 -10.41 0.89 -19.27
N GLY A 227 -10.45 1.01 -20.61
CA GLY A 227 -9.73 2.08 -21.32
C GLY A 227 -10.26 3.49 -20.99
N THR A 228 -11.57 3.62 -20.83
CA THR A 228 -12.18 4.88 -20.37
C THR A 228 -11.78 5.19 -18.93
N TRP A 229 -11.65 4.17 -18.07
CA TRP A 229 -11.14 4.37 -16.72
C TRP A 229 -9.70 4.84 -16.69
N HIS A 230 -8.81 4.32 -17.54
CA HIS A 230 -7.44 4.84 -17.63
C HIS A 230 -7.44 6.35 -17.90
N LEU A 231 -8.26 6.83 -18.87
CA LEU A 231 -8.36 8.26 -19.17
C LEU A 231 -8.86 9.08 -17.97
N ILE A 232 -9.91 8.61 -17.30
CA ILE A 232 -10.47 9.28 -16.11
C ILE A 232 -9.44 9.34 -14.98
N ILE A 233 -8.74 8.23 -14.72
CA ILE A 233 -7.73 8.13 -13.67
C ILE A 233 -6.55 9.05 -13.98
N PHE A 234 -6.04 9.08 -15.21
CA PHE A 234 -4.95 10.00 -15.58
C PHE A 234 -5.37 11.48 -15.46
N ALA A 235 -6.59 11.82 -15.86
CA ALA A 235 -7.13 13.16 -15.67
C ALA A 235 -7.23 13.52 -14.18
N TYR A 236 -7.72 12.58 -13.35
CA TYR A 236 -7.78 12.72 -11.90
C TYR A 236 -6.38 12.96 -11.29
N ILE A 237 -5.37 12.14 -11.63
CA ILE A 237 -4.02 12.26 -11.08
C ILE A 237 -3.40 13.61 -11.45
N LEU A 238 -3.64 14.10 -12.67
CA LEU A 238 -3.17 15.42 -13.08
C LEU A 238 -3.71 16.51 -12.13
N VAL A 239 -5.01 16.47 -11.83
CA VAL A 239 -5.63 17.37 -10.84
C VAL A 239 -5.06 17.14 -9.44
N ALA A 240 -4.99 15.89 -8.97
CA ALA A 240 -4.54 15.52 -7.63
C ALA A 240 -3.07 15.90 -7.36
N SER A 241 -2.21 15.86 -8.39
CA SER A 241 -0.79 16.24 -8.30
C SER A 241 -0.58 17.74 -8.07
N VAL A 242 -1.54 18.58 -8.47
CA VAL A 242 -1.50 20.04 -8.36
C VAL A 242 -2.37 20.55 -7.21
N ALA A 243 -3.45 19.84 -6.88
CA ALA A 243 -4.39 20.23 -5.83
C ALA A 243 -3.68 20.44 -4.47
N PRO A 244 -4.16 21.37 -3.62
CA PRO A 244 -3.63 21.52 -2.27
C PRO A 244 -3.80 20.24 -1.45
N VAL A 245 -2.77 19.84 -0.70
CA VAL A 245 -2.77 18.59 0.09
C VAL A 245 -3.96 18.54 1.07
N TRP A 246 -4.25 19.66 1.75
CA TRP A 246 -5.36 19.77 2.70
C TRP A 246 -6.75 19.58 2.06
N ALA A 247 -6.88 19.86 0.76
CA ALA A 247 -8.16 19.89 0.06
C ALA A 247 -8.56 18.51 -0.48
N LEU A 248 -7.59 17.64 -0.79
CA LEU A 248 -7.88 16.34 -1.40
C LEU A 248 -7.10 15.21 -0.72
N LEU A 249 -5.76 15.24 -0.76
CA LEU A 249 -4.93 14.11 -0.31
C LEU A 249 -5.12 13.81 1.18
N GLN A 250 -4.94 14.81 2.05
CA GLN A 250 -5.04 14.62 3.49
C GLN A 250 -6.41 14.09 3.96
N PRO A 251 -7.56 14.67 3.55
CA PRO A 251 -8.86 14.13 3.97
C PRO A 251 -9.18 12.77 3.32
N ARG A 252 -8.71 12.52 2.09
CA ARG A 252 -8.86 11.22 1.42
C ARG A 252 -8.05 10.13 2.12
N ASP A 253 -6.79 10.41 2.43
CA ASP A 253 -5.90 9.49 3.15
C ASP A 253 -6.42 9.22 4.57
N TYR A 254 -7.04 10.23 5.21
CA TYR A 254 -7.70 10.06 6.49
C TYR A 254 -8.85 9.04 6.42
N LEU A 255 -9.72 9.15 5.40
CA LEU A 255 -10.79 8.18 5.17
C LEU A 255 -10.25 6.79 4.78
N ASN A 256 -9.24 6.72 3.92
CA ASN A 256 -8.60 5.48 3.45
C ASN A 256 -7.90 4.72 4.58
N SER A 257 -7.37 5.43 5.58
CA SER A 257 -6.68 4.83 6.73
C SER A 257 -7.60 3.86 7.49
N TYR A 258 -8.89 4.17 7.59
CA TYR A 258 -9.86 3.27 8.22
C TYR A 258 -10.10 2.01 7.38
N LEU A 259 -10.30 2.17 6.07
CA LEU A 259 -10.44 1.05 5.14
C LEU A 259 -9.24 0.09 5.21
N LEU A 260 -8.03 0.65 5.27
CA LEU A 260 -6.78 -0.11 5.39
C LEU A 260 -6.73 -0.93 6.69
N ILE A 261 -7.04 -0.32 7.83
CA ILE A 261 -7.05 -1.01 9.13
C ILE A 261 -8.08 -2.13 9.13
N PHE A 262 -9.31 -1.86 8.67
CA PHE A 262 -10.36 -2.87 8.62
C PHE A 262 -10.01 -4.02 7.67
N MET A 263 -9.41 -3.71 6.50
CA MET A 263 -8.96 -4.71 5.54
C MET A 263 -7.90 -5.63 6.16
N ILE A 264 -6.85 -5.08 6.78
CA ILE A 264 -5.75 -5.88 7.35
C ILE A 264 -6.24 -6.72 8.53
N VAL A 265 -6.96 -6.11 9.47
CA VAL A 265 -7.49 -6.82 10.64
C VAL A 265 -8.48 -7.91 10.21
N GLY A 266 -9.39 -7.59 9.28
CA GLY A 266 -10.33 -8.55 8.72
C GLY A 266 -9.63 -9.70 8.00
N ALA A 267 -8.59 -9.41 7.21
CA ALA A 267 -7.83 -10.44 6.51
C ALA A 267 -7.06 -11.37 7.46
N VAL A 268 -6.41 -10.82 8.49
CA VAL A 268 -5.72 -11.63 9.52
C VAL A 268 -6.73 -12.53 10.25
N ILE A 269 -7.84 -11.97 10.73
CA ILE A 269 -8.90 -12.75 11.38
C ILE A 269 -9.44 -13.84 10.43
N GLY A 270 -9.69 -13.47 9.17
CA GLY A 270 -10.14 -14.40 8.14
C GLY A 270 -9.21 -15.60 7.99
N VAL A 271 -7.90 -15.39 7.90
CA VAL A 271 -6.92 -16.49 7.79
C VAL A 271 -6.98 -17.42 9.01
N PHE A 272 -7.05 -16.89 10.23
CA PHE A 272 -7.09 -17.71 11.45
C PHE A 272 -8.40 -18.47 11.63
N VAL A 273 -9.52 -17.88 11.22
CA VAL A 273 -10.85 -18.50 11.34
C VAL A 273 -11.07 -19.55 10.24
N ALA A 274 -10.70 -19.24 9.00
CA ALA A 274 -10.95 -20.12 7.86
C ALA A 274 -9.92 -21.25 7.71
N ASN A 275 -8.70 -21.07 8.23
CA ASN A 275 -7.59 -22.01 8.09
C ASN A 275 -7.43 -22.55 6.65
N PRO A 276 -7.26 -21.69 5.64
CA PRO A 276 -7.27 -22.11 4.25
C PRO A 276 -6.11 -23.09 3.95
N SER A 277 -6.36 -24.10 3.13
CA SER A 277 -5.30 -24.97 2.60
C SER A 277 -4.48 -24.24 1.56
N CYS A 278 -3.16 -24.48 1.51
CA CYS A 278 -2.33 -24.04 0.39
C CYS A 278 -2.45 -25.04 -0.75
N ASN A 279 -3.01 -24.60 -1.87
CA ASN A 279 -3.17 -25.36 -3.11
C ASN A 279 -2.02 -25.14 -4.11
N LEU A 280 -1.13 -24.18 -3.85
CA LEU A 280 0.06 -23.96 -4.68
C LEU A 280 1.12 -25.04 -4.41
N LYS A 281 1.88 -25.37 -5.47
CA LYS A 281 3.13 -26.14 -5.33
C LYS A 281 4.13 -25.34 -4.49
N ALA A 282 4.97 -26.04 -3.72
CA ALA A 282 6.04 -25.39 -2.97
C ALA A 282 7.00 -24.66 -3.90
N PHE A 283 7.42 -25.32 -4.97
CA PHE A 283 8.27 -24.78 -6.02
C PHE A 283 7.79 -25.34 -7.35
N THR A 284 7.66 -24.47 -8.35
CA THR A 284 7.25 -24.86 -9.70
C THR A 284 8.47 -25.15 -10.58
N SER A 285 9.28 -24.13 -10.86
CA SER A 285 10.47 -24.19 -11.73
C SER A 285 11.26 -22.88 -11.61
N PHE A 286 12.53 -22.89 -12.00
CA PHE A 286 13.32 -21.66 -12.18
C PHE A 286 12.94 -20.89 -13.45
N ASN A 287 12.25 -21.53 -14.40
CA ASN A 287 11.67 -20.89 -15.59
C ASN A 287 10.23 -21.37 -15.74
N VAL A 288 9.29 -20.43 -15.73
CA VAL A 288 7.84 -20.68 -15.91
C VAL A 288 7.38 -19.83 -17.08
N ASN A 289 6.90 -20.44 -18.16
CA ASN A 289 6.41 -19.76 -19.36
C ASN A 289 7.40 -18.71 -19.93
N GLY A 290 8.70 -19.03 -19.92
CA GLY A 290 9.75 -18.11 -20.40
C GLY A 290 10.18 -17.05 -19.39
N GLN A 291 9.52 -16.94 -18.23
CA GLN A 291 9.92 -16.06 -17.14
C GLN A 291 10.87 -16.77 -16.19
N TYR A 292 12.10 -16.27 -16.10
CA TYR A 292 13.08 -16.76 -15.13
C TYR A 292 12.80 -16.20 -13.74
N MET A 293 12.90 -17.04 -12.71
CA MET A 293 12.68 -16.64 -11.31
C MET A 293 13.56 -15.47 -10.91
N PHE A 294 14.83 -15.49 -11.31
CA PHE A 294 15.68 -14.31 -11.27
C PHE A 294 15.72 -13.68 -12.67
N PRO A 295 15.43 -12.38 -12.84
CA PRO A 295 15.13 -11.39 -11.79
C PRO A 295 13.63 -11.24 -11.49
N ILE A 296 12.73 -11.95 -12.18
CA ILE A 296 11.29 -11.64 -12.19
C ILE A 296 10.67 -11.66 -10.79
N LEU A 297 10.87 -12.72 -10.00
CA LEU A 297 10.32 -12.79 -8.65
C LEU A 297 10.77 -11.62 -7.75
N PHE A 298 12.03 -11.21 -7.90
CA PHE A 298 12.63 -10.14 -7.11
C PHE A 298 12.07 -8.76 -7.48
N VAL A 299 11.84 -8.53 -8.77
CA VAL A 299 11.27 -7.27 -9.30
C VAL A 299 9.75 -7.22 -9.10
N THR A 300 9.05 -8.34 -9.28
CA THR A 300 7.59 -8.42 -9.09
C THR A 300 7.20 -8.15 -7.64
N ILE A 301 7.99 -8.62 -6.67
CA ILE A 301 7.82 -8.33 -5.24
C ILE A 301 8.79 -7.22 -4.80
N ALA A 302 9.01 -6.19 -5.62
CA ALA A 302 9.91 -5.10 -5.26
C ALA A 302 9.36 -4.20 -4.15
N CYS A 303 8.05 -3.91 -4.14
CA CYS A 303 7.46 -2.98 -3.15
C CYS A 303 7.71 -3.45 -1.71
N GLY A 304 7.53 -4.75 -1.44
CA GLY A 304 7.78 -5.30 -0.11
C GLY A 304 9.24 -5.65 0.21
N ALA A 305 10.13 -5.78 -0.77
CA ALA A 305 11.49 -6.29 -0.57
C ALA A 305 12.61 -5.31 -0.92
N VAL A 306 12.49 -4.51 -1.97
CA VAL A 306 13.56 -3.62 -2.47
C VAL A 306 12.91 -2.37 -3.12
N SER A 307 12.20 -1.55 -2.34
CA SER A 307 11.48 -0.40 -2.88
C SER A 307 12.23 0.92 -2.68
N GLY A 308 12.61 1.55 -3.79
CA GLY A 308 13.18 2.90 -3.80
C GLY A 308 12.18 3.99 -3.41
N PHE A 309 10.87 3.79 -3.62
CA PHE A 309 9.85 4.79 -3.28
C PHE A 309 9.78 5.05 -1.77
N HIS A 310 9.99 4.02 -0.96
CA HIS A 310 9.83 4.14 0.50
C HIS A 310 10.90 5.05 1.08
N SER A 311 12.12 5.00 0.51
CA SER A 311 13.17 5.94 0.85
C SER A 311 12.77 7.41 0.61
N LEU A 312 11.96 7.68 -0.43
CA LEU A 312 11.49 9.03 -0.75
C LEU A 312 10.42 9.49 0.25
N VAL A 313 9.52 8.60 0.66
CA VAL A 313 8.52 8.90 1.71
C VAL A 313 9.22 9.09 3.06
N SER A 314 10.02 8.11 3.49
CA SER A 314 10.76 8.15 4.75
C SER A 314 11.63 9.40 4.90
N SER A 315 12.37 9.77 3.85
CA SER A 315 13.28 10.92 3.89
C SER A 315 12.65 12.25 3.51
N GLY A 316 11.50 12.24 2.84
CA GLY A 316 10.84 13.44 2.32
C GLY A 316 9.68 13.94 3.17
N THR A 317 9.01 13.04 3.90
CA THR A 317 7.82 13.36 4.69
C THR A 317 7.96 12.90 6.15
N ALA A 318 8.10 11.59 6.40
CA ALA A 318 8.02 11.05 7.75
C ALA A 318 9.16 11.55 8.66
N SER A 319 10.39 11.65 8.15
CA SER A 319 11.56 12.16 8.88
C SER A 319 11.37 13.56 9.47
N LYS A 320 10.54 14.40 8.83
CA LYS A 320 10.24 15.77 9.26
C LYS A 320 9.21 15.85 10.38
N GLN A 321 8.50 14.75 10.65
CA GLN A 321 7.40 14.70 11.61
C GLN A 321 7.70 13.85 12.86
N ILE A 322 8.80 13.10 12.85
CA ILE A 322 9.22 12.25 13.97
C ILE A 322 9.56 13.11 15.19
N LYS A 323 8.79 12.98 16.27
CA LYS A 323 9.05 13.68 17.55
C LYS A 323 10.22 13.13 18.38
N ASN A 324 10.71 11.93 18.09
CA ASN A 324 11.81 11.32 18.83
C ASN A 324 12.53 10.29 17.97
N GLU A 325 13.87 10.29 17.98
CA GLU A 325 14.65 9.35 17.16
C GLU A 325 14.29 7.88 17.42
N LYS A 326 13.92 7.51 18.66
CA LYS A 326 13.49 6.14 18.99
C LYS A 326 12.27 5.68 18.18
N ASN A 327 11.47 6.63 17.71
CA ASN A 327 10.26 6.36 16.95
C ASN A 327 10.55 6.07 15.48
N MET A 328 11.78 6.27 15.00
CA MET A 328 12.14 5.88 13.64
C MET A 328 11.98 4.37 13.44
N LEU A 329 12.39 3.55 14.42
CA LEU A 329 12.27 2.09 14.31
C LEU A 329 10.81 1.62 14.07
N PRO A 330 9.81 1.97 14.90
CA PRO A 330 8.43 1.58 14.62
C PRO A 330 7.87 2.22 13.34
N VAL A 331 8.23 3.47 13.02
CA VAL A 331 7.63 4.18 11.87
C VAL A 331 8.17 3.69 10.52
N SER A 332 9.47 3.42 10.37
CA SER A 332 10.03 2.94 9.10
C SER A 332 10.16 1.41 9.07
N PHE A 333 11.06 0.85 9.88
CA PHE A 333 11.33 -0.59 9.89
C PHE A 333 10.05 -1.38 10.21
N GLY A 334 9.30 -0.95 11.22
CA GLY A 334 8.02 -1.54 11.60
C GLY A 334 6.96 -1.47 10.49
N ALA A 335 6.83 -0.33 9.79
CA ALA A 335 5.89 -0.20 8.69
C ALA A 335 6.23 -1.16 7.53
N MET A 336 7.51 -1.32 7.21
CA MET A 336 7.97 -2.29 6.20
C MET A 336 7.68 -3.75 6.57
N LEU A 337 7.82 -4.10 7.85
CA LEU A 337 7.43 -5.45 8.30
C LEU A 337 5.92 -5.68 8.18
N MET A 338 5.11 -4.67 8.48
CA MET A 338 3.66 -4.75 8.31
C MET A 338 3.25 -4.87 6.84
N GLU A 339 4.00 -4.24 5.94
CA GLU A 339 3.85 -4.42 4.50
C GLU A 339 4.19 -5.84 4.06
N SER A 340 5.28 -6.40 4.60
CA SER A 340 5.65 -7.81 4.37
C SER A 340 4.58 -8.76 4.90
N MET A 341 3.95 -8.44 6.03
CA MET A 341 2.82 -9.21 6.54
C MET A 341 1.61 -9.17 5.59
N LEU A 342 1.29 -7.99 5.02
CA LEU A 342 0.25 -7.87 3.98
C LEU A 342 0.60 -8.72 2.75
N ALA A 343 1.87 -8.76 2.35
CA ALA A 343 2.34 -9.60 1.26
C ALA A 343 2.19 -11.11 1.54
N ILE A 344 2.40 -11.55 2.78
CA ILE A 344 2.12 -12.93 3.18
C ILE A 344 0.62 -13.23 3.13
N ILE A 345 -0.25 -12.30 3.56
CA ILE A 345 -1.70 -12.46 3.43
C ILE A 345 -2.09 -12.59 1.96
N ALA A 346 -1.50 -11.78 1.08
CA ALA A 346 -1.76 -11.86 -0.36
C ALA A 346 -1.31 -13.19 -0.97
N LEU A 347 -0.16 -13.73 -0.54
CA LEU A 347 0.27 -15.08 -0.90
C LEU A 347 -0.72 -16.14 -0.40
N ILE A 348 -1.18 -16.05 0.85
CA ILE A 348 -2.17 -16.99 1.41
C ILE A 348 -3.48 -16.91 0.62
N ALA A 349 -3.91 -15.70 0.24
CA ALA A 349 -5.11 -15.46 -0.53
C ALA A 349 -5.08 -16.19 -1.88
N VAL A 350 -4.05 -15.96 -2.71
CA VAL A 350 -3.91 -16.68 -3.98
C VAL A 350 -3.70 -18.19 -3.77
N ALA A 351 -2.97 -18.57 -2.73
CA ALA A 351 -2.72 -19.97 -2.42
C ALA A 351 -3.96 -20.74 -1.96
N SER A 352 -4.99 -20.05 -1.50
CA SER A 352 -6.24 -20.67 -1.03
C SER A 352 -7.11 -21.19 -2.17
N PHE A 353 -6.96 -20.66 -3.37
CA PHE A 353 -7.69 -21.12 -4.55
C PHE A 353 -7.02 -22.34 -5.18
N ALA A 354 -7.81 -23.33 -5.60
CA ALA A 354 -7.35 -24.41 -6.46
C ALA A 354 -7.02 -23.89 -7.88
N ASP A 355 -6.28 -24.69 -8.66
CA ASP A 355 -5.90 -24.35 -10.03
C ASP A 355 -7.14 -23.98 -10.87
N GLY A 356 -7.19 -22.73 -11.34
CA GLY A 356 -8.29 -22.20 -12.14
C GLY A 356 -9.54 -21.77 -11.35
N GLU A 357 -9.63 -22.02 -10.04
CA GLU A 357 -10.82 -21.71 -9.23
C GLU A 357 -11.12 -20.21 -9.19
N ALA A 358 -10.09 -19.38 -8.98
CA ALA A 358 -10.27 -17.93 -8.97
C ALA A 358 -10.82 -17.41 -10.32
N ALA A 359 -10.29 -17.92 -11.43
CA ALA A 359 -10.76 -17.57 -12.77
C ALA A 359 -12.20 -18.05 -13.02
N ALA A 360 -12.56 -19.24 -12.54
CA ALA A 360 -13.93 -19.76 -12.61
C ALA A 360 -14.93 -18.91 -11.80
N GLN A 361 -14.47 -18.25 -10.74
CA GLN A 361 -15.24 -17.26 -9.98
C GLN A 361 -15.25 -15.87 -10.65
N GLY A 362 -14.64 -15.70 -11.82
CA GLY A 362 -14.54 -14.42 -12.52
C GLY A 362 -13.54 -13.44 -11.89
N LEU A 363 -12.66 -13.91 -11.01
CA LEU A 363 -11.62 -13.10 -10.37
C LEU A 363 -10.39 -13.06 -11.29
N THR A 364 -10.29 -12.02 -12.11
CA THR A 364 -9.27 -11.92 -13.17
C THR A 364 -8.09 -11.02 -12.81
N THR A 365 -8.26 -10.14 -11.82
CA THR A 365 -7.21 -9.23 -11.34
C THR A 365 -6.72 -9.61 -9.94
N GLN A 366 -5.49 -9.21 -9.60
CA GLN A 366 -4.90 -9.50 -8.29
C GLN A 366 -5.70 -8.90 -7.12
N PRO A 367 -6.21 -7.65 -7.19
CA PRO A 367 -7.12 -7.13 -6.17
C PRO A 367 -8.40 -7.97 -6.00
N GLN A 368 -8.97 -8.48 -7.10
CA GLN A 368 -10.17 -9.32 -7.04
C GLN A 368 -9.86 -10.70 -6.44
N ILE A 369 -8.73 -11.31 -6.79
CA ILE A 369 -8.26 -12.56 -6.17
C ILE A 369 -8.12 -12.36 -4.66
N PHE A 370 -7.47 -11.27 -4.24
CA PHE A 370 -7.32 -10.93 -2.84
C PHE A 370 -8.68 -10.73 -2.15
N ALA A 371 -9.56 -9.89 -2.72
CA ALA A 371 -10.88 -9.61 -2.17
C ALA A 371 -11.76 -10.86 -2.09
N GLY A 372 -11.73 -11.72 -3.11
CA GLY A 372 -12.46 -12.99 -3.14
C GLY A 372 -11.99 -13.95 -2.06
N ALA A 373 -10.68 -14.10 -1.87
CA ALA A 373 -10.14 -14.96 -0.82
C ALA A 373 -10.57 -14.47 0.57
N ILE A 374 -10.41 -13.17 0.87
CA ILE A 374 -10.79 -12.61 2.18
C ILE A 374 -12.31 -12.71 2.39
N ALA A 375 -13.12 -12.50 1.34
CA ALA A 375 -14.56 -12.71 1.40
C ALA A 375 -14.92 -14.17 1.70
N ASN A 376 -14.26 -15.14 1.07
CA ASN A 376 -14.42 -16.57 1.37
C ASN A 376 -14.05 -16.88 2.84
N PHE A 377 -12.94 -16.34 3.32
CA PHE A 377 -12.48 -16.59 4.69
C PHE A 377 -13.44 -16.04 5.75
N LEU A 378 -13.92 -14.81 5.54
CA LEU A 378 -14.82 -14.16 6.48
C LEU A 378 -16.27 -14.63 6.36
N SER A 379 -16.65 -15.25 5.25
CA SER A 379 -17.97 -15.89 5.12
C SER A 379 -18.15 -17.07 6.09
N VAL A 380 -17.06 -17.68 6.55
CA VAL A 380 -17.08 -18.76 7.55
C VAL A 380 -17.73 -18.32 8.87
N ILE A 381 -17.61 -17.04 9.24
CA ILE A 381 -18.27 -16.46 10.43
C ILE A 381 -19.58 -15.74 10.10
N GLY A 382 -20.16 -16.00 8.93
CA GLY A 382 -21.46 -15.49 8.52
C GLY A 382 -21.46 -14.08 7.95
N LEU A 383 -20.30 -13.49 7.63
CA LEU A 383 -20.26 -12.22 6.90
C LEU A 383 -20.69 -12.41 5.44
N SER A 384 -21.44 -11.44 4.91
CA SER A 384 -21.90 -11.48 3.52
C SER A 384 -20.71 -11.41 2.56
N HIS A 385 -20.54 -12.43 1.71
CA HIS A 385 -19.48 -12.49 0.71
C HIS A 385 -19.45 -11.23 -0.17
N SER A 386 -20.61 -10.79 -0.69
CA SER A 386 -20.68 -9.62 -1.58
C SER A 386 -20.25 -8.34 -0.87
N LEU A 387 -20.67 -8.15 0.38
CA LEU A 387 -20.27 -7.00 1.18
C LEU A 387 -18.76 -6.99 1.43
N VAL A 388 -18.20 -8.11 1.91
CA VAL A 388 -16.76 -8.21 2.19
C VAL A 388 -15.96 -8.03 0.90
N PHE A 389 -16.36 -8.68 -0.20
CA PHE A 389 -15.72 -8.55 -1.49
C PHE A 389 -15.66 -7.09 -1.94
N THR A 390 -16.79 -6.37 -1.92
CA THR A 390 -16.83 -4.95 -2.29
C THR A 390 -15.97 -4.09 -1.37
N LEU A 391 -16.00 -4.31 -0.06
CA LEU A 391 -15.22 -3.55 0.91
C LEU A 391 -13.71 -3.75 0.74
N ILE A 392 -13.27 -5.00 0.57
CA ILE A 392 -11.84 -5.31 0.38
C ILE A 392 -11.37 -4.78 -0.97
N ASN A 393 -12.14 -4.98 -2.04
CA ASN A 393 -11.77 -4.47 -3.37
C ASN A 393 -11.70 -2.93 -3.38
N LEU A 394 -12.64 -2.25 -2.70
CA LEU A 394 -12.59 -0.81 -2.46
C LEU A 394 -11.36 -0.39 -1.66
N ALA A 395 -11.02 -1.12 -0.60
CA ALA A 395 -9.84 -0.80 0.21
C ALA A 395 -8.56 -0.89 -0.64
N VAL A 396 -8.41 -1.94 -1.47
CA VAL A 396 -7.27 -2.09 -2.37
C VAL A 396 -7.22 -0.99 -3.43
N SER A 397 -8.35 -0.66 -4.06
CA SER A 397 -8.40 0.41 -5.08
C SER A 397 -8.09 1.78 -4.48
N ALA A 398 -8.63 2.07 -3.30
CA ALA A 398 -8.39 3.31 -2.60
C ALA A 398 -6.91 3.45 -2.21
N PHE A 399 -6.28 2.33 -1.83
CA PHE A 399 -4.88 2.26 -1.49
C PHE A 399 -3.95 2.49 -2.67
N ALA A 400 -4.25 1.83 -3.79
CA ALA A 400 -3.55 2.04 -5.06
C ALA A 400 -3.62 3.52 -5.49
N LEU A 401 -4.79 4.15 -5.37
CA LEU A 401 -4.98 5.58 -5.65
C LEU A 401 -4.20 6.50 -4.69
N THR A 402 -4.09 6.20 -3.40
CA THR A 402 -3.27 7.01 -2.46
C THR A 402 -1.78 6.97 -2.83
N SER A 403 -1.26 5.79 -3.17
CA SER A 403 0.12 5.71 -3.66
C SER A 403 0.26 6.42 -5.01
N LEU A 404 -0.72 6.34 -5.89
CA LEU A 404 -0.74 7.03 -7.18
C LEU A 404 -0.66 8.56 -7.03
N ASP A 405 -1.45 9.13 -6.11
CA ASP A 405 -1.42 10.55 -5.76
C ASP A 405 -0.04 10.97 -5.23
N SER A 406 0.52 10.15 -4.35
CA SER A 406 1.83 10.39 -3.72
C SER A 406 2.96 10.33 -4.73
N VAL A 407 2.99 9.30 -5.59
CA VAL A 407 4.02 9.09 -6.62
C VAL A 407 3.97 10.20 -7.67
N ALA A 408 2.77 10.59 -8.13
CA ALA A 408 2.64 11.67 -9.12
C ALA A 408 3.15 13.00 -8.56
N ARG A 409 2.86 13.29 -7.28
CA ARG A 409 3.37 14.48 -6.59
C ARG A 409 4.88 14.43 -6.41
N VAL A 410 5.44 13.32 -5.94
CA VAL A 410 6.89 13.12 -5.79
C VAL A 410 7.59 13.25 -7.14
N GLY A 411 7.04 12.66 -8.21
CA GLY A 411 7.57 12.76 -9.56
C GLY A 411 7.66 14.22 -10.05
N ARG A 412 6.67 15.06 -9.73
CA ARG A 412 6.71 16.51 -10.02
C ARG A 412 7.80 17.22 -9.21
N LEU A 413 7.95 16.86 -7.93
CA LEU A 413 8.94 17.48 -7.04
C LEU A 413 10.38 17.10 -7.40
N SER A 414 10.63 15.98 -8.08
CA SER A 414 11.97 15.57 -8.53
C SER A 414 12.67 16.57 -9.47
N PHE A 415 11.95 17.54 -10.04
CA PHE A 415 12.51 18.60 -10.89
C PHE A 415 12.68 19.96 -10.18
N GLN A 416 12.31 20.06 -8.91
CA GLN A 416 12.50 21.23 -8.05
C GLN A 416 13.75 21.05 -7.19
#